data_AF-A0A7W1QE56-F1
#
_entry.id   AF-A0A7W1QE56-F1
#
_cell.length_a   1.000
_cell.length_b   1.000
_cell.length_c   1.000
_cell.angle_alpha   90.00
_cell.angle_beta   90.00
_cell.angle_gamma   90.00
#
_symmetry.space_group_name_H-M   'P 1'
#
loop_
_entity.id
_entity.type
_entity.pdbx_description
1 polymer ?
#
loop_
_entity_poly.entity_id
_entity_poly.type
_entity_poly.pdbx_seq_one_letter_code
_entity_poly.pdbx_strand_id
1 'polypeptide(L)'
;MSEGSAVKVAVTGAAGQIGYALLFRIASGQLLGPDTKVALRLLEIPQAVKAAEGTTLELIDCAFEQLACVDIFDDPKQAFDGVDIALLVGARPRTKGMERADLLEANGQIFKPQGEALNAAAADDVKVLVVGNPANTNALILSSNAPDIPKTQITAMTRLDQNRAVALLAQKLGTGVEDIADLVVWGNHSPSMFPDLFNATVGGKPASELVDMNWYENEYIPRVGKRGAEIIEARGASSAASAANAAV
;
A
#
# COMPACT_ATOMS: atom_id res chain seq x y z
N MET A 1 22.29 27.54 -0.24
CA MET A 1 22.07 26.09 -0.08
C MET A 1 21.05 25.72 -1.13
N SER A 2 21.41 24.90 -2.12
CA SER A 2 20.48 24.57 -3.22
C SER A 2 19.30 23.80 -2.64
N GLU A 3 18.14 24.46 -2.57
CA GLU A 3 16.86 23.82 -2.27
C GLU A 3 16.62 22.72 -3.31
N GLY A 4 16.84 21.46 -2.92
CA GLY A 4 16.32 20.33 -3.69
C GLY A 4 14.80 20.44 -3.67
N SER A 5 14.16 20.49 -4.84
CA SER A 5 12.71 20.52 -4.95
C SER A 5 12.09 19.36 -4.17
N ALA A 6 11.05 19.63 -3.38
CA ALA A 6 10.36 18.60 -2.60
C ALA A 6 9.84 17.48 -3.51
N VAL A 7 9.97 16.23 -3.05
CA VAL A 7 9.46 15.05 -3.75
C VAL A 7 7.94 15.08 -3.72
N LYS A 8 7.29 15.07 -4.88
CA LYS A 8 5.84 15.06 -5.01
C LYS A 8 5.32 13.64 -4.80
N VAL A 9 4.52 13.45 -3.75
CA VAL A 9 3.92 12.16 -3.40
C VAL A 9 2.40 12.26 -3.52
N ALA A 10 1.84 11.57 -4.51
CA ALA A 10 0.39 11.47 -4.68
C ALA A 10 -0.19 10.31 -3.87
N VAL A 11 -1.31 10.56 -3.19
CA VAL A 11 -2.06 9.53 -2.44
C VAL A 11 -3.53 9.62 -2.84
N THR A 12 -4.07 8.54 -3.42
CA THR A 12 -5.50 8.46 -3.76
C THR A 12 -6.31 7.91 -2.60
N GLY A 13 -7.59 8.25 -2.47
CA GLY A 13 -8.39 7.82 -1.31
C GLY A 13 -7.84 8.39 0.02
N ALA A 14 -7.30 9.61 -0.04
CA ALA A 14 -6.58 10.27 1.03
C ALA A 14 -7.41 10.46 2.31
N ALA A 15 -8.73 10.65 2.19
CA ALA A 15 -9.64 10.79 3.33
C ALA A 15 -10.06 9.43 3.92
N GLY A 16 -9.69 8.32 3.28
CA GLY A 16 -9.94 6.97 3.77
C GLY A 16 -9.07 6.61 4.98
N GLN A 17 -9.45 5.54 5.70
CA GLN A 17 -8.74 5.12 6.93
C GLN A 17 -7.26 4.76 6.72
N ILE A 18 -6.92 4.16 5.57
CA ILE A 18 -5.51 3.87 5.22
C ILE A 18 -4.80 5.19 4.88
N GLY A 19 -5.42 6.06 4.07
CA GLY A 19 -4.89 7.39 3.75
C GLY A 19 -4.57 8.18 5.01
N TYR A 20 -5.52 8.28 5.94
CA TYR A 20 -5.35 8.93 7.23
C TYR A 20 -4.15 8.35 8.00
N ALA A 21 -3.98 7.03 8.11
CA ALA A 21 -2.82 6.46 8.82
C ALA A 21 -1.48 6.61 8.06
N LEU A 22 -1.53 6.74 6.73
CA LEU A 22 -0.38 6.78 5.83
C LEU A 22 0.24 8.18 5.76
N LEU A 23 -0.60 9.22 5.62
CA LEU A 23 -0.15 10.58 5.32
C LEU A 23 0.78 11.16 6.38
N PHE A 24 0.47 10.98 7.68
CA PHE A 24 1.32 11.48 8.76
C PHE A 24 2.70 10.81 8.78
N ARG A 25 2.78 9.53 8.37
CA ARG A 25 4.06 8.81 8.33
C ARG A 25 4.93 9.29 7.17
N ILE A 26 4.32 9.54 6.01
CA ILE A 26 5.02 10.16 4.89
C ILE A 26 5.52 11.56 5.29
N ALA A 27 4.64 12.38 5.86
CA ALA A 27 4.96 13.74 6.28
C ALA A 27 6.03 13.81 7.39
N SER A 28 6.13 12.77 8.24
CA SER A 28 7.18 12.66 9.27
C SER A 28 8.56 12.21 8.74
N GLY A 29 8.70 11.96 7.43
CA GLY A 29 9.93 11.50 6.81
C GLY A 29 10.18 9.99 6.89
N GLN A 30 9.22 9.17 7.36
CA GLN A 30 9.43 7.73 7.47
C GLN A 30 9.51 7.01 6.12
N LEU A 31 8.91 7.58 5.07
CA LEU A 31 8.95 6.99 3.71
C LEU A 31 10.29 7.22 3.01
N LEU A 32 10.81 8.45 3.06
CA LEU A 32 11.95 8.89 2.25
C LEU A 32 13.18 9.33 3.07
N GLY A 33 13.12 9.14 4.38
CA GLY A 33 14.15 9.57 5.32
C GLY A 33 13.96 11.01 5.81
N PRO A 34 14.65 11.38 6.90
CA PRO A 34 14.49 12.68 7.57
C PRO A 34 15.00 13.87 6.75
N ASP A 35 15.85 13.63 5.75
CA ASP A 35 16.49 14.69 4.94
C ASP A 35 15.71 15.06 3.67
N THR A 36 14.60 14.36 3.40
CA THR A 36 13.81 14.54 2.18
C THR A 36 12.52 15.31 2.46
N LYS A 37 12.35 16.47 1.82
CA LYS A 37 11.08 17.23 1.85
C LYS A 37 10.06 16.56 0.93
N VAL A 38 8.79 16.52 1.35
CA VAL A 38 7.68 15.95 0.59
C VAL A 38 6.59 17.00 0.31
N ALA A 39 6.06 17.00 -0.90
CA ALA A 39 4.87 17.73 -1.29
C ALA A 39 3.73 16.73 -1.50
N LEU A 40 2.74 16.73 -0.61
CA LEU A 40 1.62 15.78 -0.67
C LEU A 40 0.56 16.25 -1.67
N ARG A 41 0.15 15.35 -2.55
CA ARG A 41 -0.93 15.57 -3.53
C ARG A 41 -2.06 14.59 -3.27
N LEU A 42 -3.11 15.05 -2.61
CA LEU A 42 -4.21 14.22 -2.14
C LEU A 42 -5.28 14.14 -3.22
N LEU A 43 -5.55 12.94 -3.73
CA LEU A 43 -6.64 12.72 -4.68
C LEU A 43 -7.83 12.06 -3.97
N GLU A 44 -8.99 12.67 -4.10
CA GLU A 44 -10.27 12.12 -3.62
C GLU A 44 -11.36 12.21 -4.68
N ILE A 45 -12.44 11.44 -4.47
CA ILE A 45 -13.67 11.68 -5.24
C ILE A 45 -14.30 13.02 -4.82
N PRO A 46 -15.06 13.71 -5.70
CA PRO A 46 -15.63 15.04 -5.38
C PRO A 46 -16.41 15.09 -4.06
N GLN A 47 -17.09 14.01 -3.70
CA GLN A 47 -17.88 13.94 -2.46
C GLN A 47 -17.03 13.82 -1.19
N ALA A 48 -15.75 13.45 -1.31
CA ALA A 48 -14.83 13.21 -0.20
C ALA A 48 -13.74 14.30 -0.06
N VAL A 49 -13.67 15.27 -0.98
CA VAL A 49 -12.72 16.40 -0.92
C VAL A 49 -12.77 17.12 0.44
N LYS A 50 -13.97 17.41 0.95
CA LYS A 50 -14.14 18.05 2.27
C LYS A 50 -13.56 17.23 3.43
N ALA A 51 -13.56 15.90 3.33
CA ALA A 51 -12.94 15.06 4.36
C ALA A 51 -11.40 15.08 4.26
N ALA A 52 -10.85 15.19 3.04
CA ALA A 52 -9.41 15.41 2.82
C ALA A 52 -8.95 16.78 3.33
N GLU A 53 -9.79 17.82 3.26
CA GLU A 53 -9.53 19.13 3.88
C GLU A 53 -9.31 18.99 5.39
N GLY A 54 -10.16 18.20 6.08
CA GLY A 54 -10.00 17.92 7.50
C GLY A 54 -8.67 17.24 7.83
N THR A 55 -8.30 16.23 7.04
CA THR A 55 -6.99 15.54 7.21
C THR A 55 -5.82 16.48 6.94
N THR A 56 -5.98 17.42 6.00
CA THR A 56 -4.97 18.43 5.68
C THR A 56 -4.76 19.42 6.83
N LEU A 57 -5.83 19.85 7.49
CA LEU A 57 -5.71 20.67 8.71
C LEU A 57 -4.91 19.94 9.79
N GLU A 58 -5.20 18.66 10.03
CA GLU A 58 -4.44 17.87 11.01
C GLU A 58 -2.96 17.69 10.61
N LEU A 59 -2.65 17.53 9.33
CA LEU A 59 -1.26 17.49 8.84
C LEU A 59 -0.52 18.81 9.09
N ILE A 60 -1.19 19.95 8.89
CA ILE A 60 -0.64 21.27 9.17
C ILE A 60 -0.40 21.44 10.68
N ASP A 61 -1.35 21.02 11.51
CA ASP A 61 -1.26 21.09 12.98
C ASP A 61 -0.11 20.24 13.55
N CYS A 62 0.36 19.23 12.81
CA CYS A 62 1.50 18.42 13.22
C CYS A 62 2.86 19.12 13.06
N ALA A 63 2.92 20.25 12.34
CA ALA A 63 4.14 21.04 12.15
C ALA A 63 5.36 20.22 11.68
N PHE A 64 5.14 19.26 10.76
CA PHE A 64 6.22 18.41 10.25
C PHE A 64 7.24 19.23 9.45
N GLU A 65 8.51 19.13 9.84
CA GLU A 65 9.58 19.79 9.09
C GLU A 65 9.67 19.26 7.66
N GLN A 66 9.47 17.96 7.43
CA GLN A 66 9.61 17.35 6.10
C GLN A 66 8.45 17.71 5.16
N LEU A 67 7.32 18.20 5.67
CA LEU A 67 6.16 18.53 4.84
C LEU A 67 6.29 19.94 4.23
N ALA A 68 6.49 20.01 2.92
CA ALA A 68 6.61 21.28 2.20
C ALA A 68 5.24 21.92 1.91
N CYS A 69 4.29 21.13 1.40
CA CYS A 69 2.92 21.56 1.15
C CYS A 69 1.97 20.35 1.05
N VAL A 70 0.67 20.64 1.09
CA VAL A 70 -0.41 19.68 0.86
C VAL A 70 -1.41 20.32 -0.09
N ASP A 71 -1.63 19.69 -1.24
CA ASP A 71 -2.64 20.09 -2.21
C ASP A 71 -3.70 19.00 -2.35
N ILE A 72 -4.97 19.40 -2.50
CA ILE A 72 -6.10 18.48 -2.64
C ILE A 72 -6.68 18.60 -4.05
N PHE A 73 -6.97 17.46 -4.67
CA PHE A 73 -7.48 17.35 -6.02
C PHE A 73 -8.66 16.36 -6.08
N ASP A 74 -9.54 16.58 -7.04
CA ASP A 74 -10.55 15.61 -7.48
C ASP A 74 -10.37 15.18 -8.96
N ASP A 75 -9.38 15.77 -9.65
CA ASP A 75 -8.94 15.39 -10.99
C ASP A 75 -7.60 14.63 -10.93
N PRO A 76 -7.55 13.36 -11.36
CA PRO A 76 -6.33 12.57 -11.41
C PRO A 76 -5.20 13.23 -12.23
N LYS A 77 -5.50 13.95 -13.31
CA LYS A 77 -4.46 14.59 -14.14
C LYS A 77 -3.72 15.67 -13.38
N GLN A 78 -4.45 16.48 -12.61
CA GLN A 78 -3.85 17.51 -11.77
C GLN A 78 -3.11 16.88 -10.58
N ALA A 79 -3.70 15.86 -9.95
CA ALA A 79 -3.07 15.17 -8.83
C ALA A 79 -1.72 14.54 -9.21
N PHE A 80 -1.61 13.98 -10.42
CA PHE A 80 -0.43 13.27 -10.90
C PHE A 80 0.60 14.12 -11.64
N ASP A 81 0.37 15.43 -11.77
CA ASP A 81 1.28 16.35 -12.47
C ASP A 81 2.68 16.44 -11.83
N GLY A 82 3.66 15.92 -12.56
CA GLY A 82 5.07 15.78 -12.22
C GLY A 82 5.31 14.94 -10.97
N VAL A 83 4.43 14.00 -10.64
CA VAL A 83 4.56 13.17 -9.43
C VAL A 83 5.71 12.18 -9.53
N ASP A 84 6.52 12.11 -8.46
CA ASP A 84 7.64 11.19 -8.32
C ASP A 84 7.20 9.85 -7.72
N ILE A 85 6.22 9.85 -6.81
CA ILE A 85 5.69 8.65 -6.15
C ILE A 85 4.16 8.70 -6.09
N ALA A 86 3.48 7.64 -6.55
CA ALA A 86 2.03 7.52 -6.47
C ALA A 86 1.62 6.29 -5.64
N LEU A 87 0.90 6.53 -4.54
CA LEU A 87 0.33 5.49 -3.68
C LEU A 87 -1.18 5.40 -3.95
N LEU A 88 -1.58 4.40 -4.74
CA LEU A 88 -2.97 4.22 -5.18
C LEU A 88 -3.75 3.40 -4.14
N VAL A 89 -4.30 4.08 -3.14
CA VAL A 89 -5.04 3.46 -2.02
C VAL A 89 -6.55 3.41 -2.31
N GLY A 90 -7.09 4.44 -2.97
CA GLY A 90 -8.51 4.52 -3.32
C GLY A 90 -8.90 3.46 -4.35
N ALA A 91 -9.80 2.56 -3.96
CA ALA A 91 -10.40 1.52 -4.81
C ALA A 91 -11.86 1.28 -4.42
N ARG A 92 -12.63 0.63 -5.30
CA ARG A 92 -14.00 0.26 -4.97
C ARG A 92 -13.98 -0.98 -4.07
N PRO A 93 -14.46 -0.90 -2.81
CA PRO A 93 -14.55 -2.07 -1.95
C PRO A 93 -15.64 -3.02 -2.46
N ARG A 94 -15.44 -4.31 -2.24
CA ARG A 94 -16.48 -5.32 -2.52
C ARG A 94 -17.68 -5.10 -1.61
N THR A 95 -18.88 -5.04 -2.18
CA THR A 95 -20.13 -4.94 -1.42
C THR A 95 -20.91 -6.26 -1.44
N LYS A 96 -21.86 -6.42 -0.50
CA LYS A 96 -22.74 -7.59 -0.46
C LYS A 96 -23.52 -7.71 -1.78
N GLY A 97 -23.52 -8.90 -2.37
CA GLY A 97 -24.17 -9.18 -3.65
C GLY A 97 -23.38 -8.82 -4.91
N MET A 98 -22.17 -8.26 -4.76
CA MET A 98 -21.29 -7.96 -5.89
C MET A 98 -20.55 -9.22 -6.35
N GLU A 99 -20.69 -9.54 -7.65
CA GLU A 99 -19.93 -10.61 -8.28
C GLU A 99 -18.48 -10.19 -8.53
N ARG A 100 -17.61 -11.18 -8.80
CA ARG A 100 -16.20 -10.90 -9.08
C ARG A 100 -16.03 -10.02 -10.33
N ALA A 101 -16.85 -10.26 -11.36
CA ALA A 101 -16.82 -9.49 -12.60
C ALA A 101 -17.18 -8.02 -12.35
N ASP A 102 -18.25 -7.75 -11.60
CA ASP A 102 -18.69 -6.40 -11.24
C ASP A 102 -17.60 -5.61 -10.51
N LEU A 103 -16.91 -6.26 -9.56
CA LEU A 103 -15.81 -5.64 -8.81
C LEU A 103 -14.64 -5.26 -9.73
N LEU A 104 -14.32 -6.12 -10.70
CA LEU A 104 -13.26 -5.88 -11.67
C LEU A 104 -13.63 -4.76 -12.64
N GLU A 105 -14.87 -4.74 -13.13
CA GLU A 105 -15.37 -3.68 -14.00
C GLU A 105 -15.37 -2.32 -13.26
N ALA A 106 -15.89 -2.28 -12.04
CA ALA A 106 -15.93 -1.06 -11.24
C ALA A 106 -14.53 -0.51 -10.94
N ASN A 107 -13.56 -1.37 -10.58
CA ASN A 107 -12.17 -0.93 -10.40
C ASN A 107 -11.49 -0.61 -11.74
N GLY A 108 -11.87 -1.25 -12.84
CA GLY A 108 -11.43 -0.88 -14.17
C GLY A 108 -11.75 0.56 -14.51
N GLN A 109 -12.95 1.05 -14.16
CA GLN A 109 -13.34 2.46 -14.33
C GLN A 109 -12.56 3.45 -13.44
N ILE A 110 -11.83 2.96 -12.42
CA ILE A 110 -11.00 3.78 -11.53
C ILE A 110 -9.54 3.77 -12.01
N PHE A 111 -8.98 2.58 -12.19
CA PHE A 111 -7.55 2.41 -12.46
C PHE A 111 -7.18 2.66 -13.91
N LYS A 112 -8.10 2.52 -14.88
CA LYS A 112 -7.81 2.92 -16.27
C LYS A 112 -7.57 4.44 -16.39
N PRO A 113 -8.49 5.33 -15.96
CA PRO A 113 -8.25 6.77 -16.04
C PRO A 113 -7.05 7.24 -15.20
N GLN A 114 -6.77 6.60 -14.05
CA GLN A 114 -5.58 6.91 -13.27
C GLN A 114 -4.29 6.51 -14.00
N GLY A 115 -4.29 5.37 -14.72
CA GLY A 115 -3.15 4.96 -15.56
C GLY A 115 -2.91 5.93 -16.70
N GLU A 116 -3.96 6.34 -17.41
CA GLU A 116 -3.89 7.34 -18.48
C GLU A 116 -3.39 8.70 -17.96
N ALA A 117 -3.81 9.10 -16.76
CA ALA A 117 -3.37 10.35 -16.13
C ALA A 117 -1.90 10.30 -15.69
N LEU A 118 -1.46 9.20 -15.06
CA LEU A 118 -0.04 9.01 -14.72
C LEU A 118 0.83 9.04 -15.98
N ASN A 119 0.44 8.31 -17.03
CA ASN A 119 1.18 8.27 -18.28
C ASN A 119 1.33 9.66 -18.94
N ALA A 120 0.34 10.52 -18.78
CA ALA A 120 0.32 11.82 -19.42
C ALA A 120 1.12 12.89 -18.64
N ALA A 121 1.28 12.74 -17.32
CA ALA A 121 1.69 13.85 -16.48
C ALA A 121 2.71 13.51 -15.37
N ALA A 122 2.93 12.24 -15.02
CA ALA A 122 3.89 11.87 -13.98
C ALA A 122 5.35 12.16 -14.40
N ALA A 123 6.27 12.16 -13.43
CA ALA A 123 7.69 12.22 -13.72
C ALA A 123 8.17 10.96 -14.48
N ASP A 124 9.22 11.10 -15.30
CA ASP A 124 9.74 10.01 -16.16
C ASP A 124 10.18 8.75 -15.37
N ASP A 125 10.56 8.91 -14.10
CA ASP A 125 11.05 7.84 -13.22
C ASP A 125 10.09 7.48 -12.07
N VAL A 126 8.82 7.92 -12.17
CA VAL A 126 7.76 7.75 -11.16
C VAL A 126 7.73 6.34 -10.57
N LYS A 127 7.50 6.22 -9.26
CA LYS A 127 7.25 4.93 -8.59
C LYS A 127 5.80 4.82 -8.17
N VAL A 128 5.14 3.74 -8.61
CA VAL A 128 3.72 3.53 -8.33
C VAL A 128 3.51 2.28 -7.48
N LEU A 129 2.79 2.43 -6.37
CA LEU A 129 2.37 1.35 -5.50
C LEU A 129 0.84 1.28 -5.43
N VAL A 130 0.28 0.16 -5.88
CA VAL A 130 -1.15 -0.13 -5.78
C VAL A 130 -1.44 -0.85 -4.47
N VAL A 131 -2.24 -0.21 -3.62
CA VAL A 131 -2.71 -0.73 -2.33
C VAL A 131 -4.17 -1.14 -2.40
N GLY A 132 -4.98 -0.39 -3.16
CA GLY A 132 -6.41 -0.62 -3.31
C GLY A 132 -6.73 -1.98 -3.95
N ASN A 133 -7.60 -2.77 -3.31
CA ASN A 133 -7.94 -4.12 -3.76
C ASN A 133 -8.89 -4.15 -4.97
N PRO A 134 -8.77 -5.15 -5.87
CA PRO A 134 -7.78 -6.23 -5.91
C PRO A 134 -6.40 -5.77 -6.45
N ALA A 135 -5.39 -5.68 -5.57
CA ALA A 135 -4.18 -4.88 -5.83
C ALA A 135 -3.40 -5.32 -7.08
N ASN A 136 -3.12 -6.63 -7.25
CA ASN A 136 -2.37 -7.12 -8.40
C ASN A 136 -3.10 -6.87 -9.72
N THR A 137 -4.42 -7.09 -9.77
CA THR A 137 -5.20 -6.85 -11.00
C THR A 137 -5.35 -5.36 -11.28
N ASN A 138 -5.53 -4.53 -10.25
CA ASN A 138 -5.57 -3.08 -10.40
C ASN A 138 -4.24 -2.53 -10.94
N ALA A 139 -3.09 -3.04 -10.46
CA ALA A 139 -1.78 -2.71 -11.01
C ALA A 139 -1.62 -3.16 -12.48
N LEU A 140 -2.16 -4.34 -12.84
CA LEU A 140 -2.18 -4.79 -14.23
C LEU A 140 -3.01 -3.84 -15.12
N ILE A 141 -4.21 -3.46 -14.69
CA ILE A 141 -5.06 -2.51 -15.41
C ILE A 141 -4.33 -1.18 -15.58
N LEU A 142 -3.76 -0.65 -14.49
CA LEU A 142 -2.99 0.60 -14.49
C LEU A 142 -1.86 0.55 -15.53
N SER A 143 -1.00 -0.47 -15.45
CA SER A 143 0.14 -0.64 -16.37
C SER A 143 -0.26 -0.86 -17.82
N SER A 144 -1.45 -1.41 -18.07
CA SER A 144 -1.97 -1.61 -19.44
C SER A 144 -2.46 -0.31 -20.07
N ASN A 145 -2.70 0.73 -19.27
CA ASN A 145 -3.15 2.05 -19.71
C ASN A 145 -2.08 3.14 -19.48
N ALA A 146 -0.86 2.73 -19.12
CA ALA A 146 0.30 3.61 -18.98
C ALA A 146 1.50 3.06 -19.76
N PRO A 147 1.44 3.03 -21.11
CA PRO A 147 2.44 2.38 -21.95
C PRO A 147 3.85 3.00 -21.87
N ASP A 148 3.96 4.28 -21.49
CA ASP A 148 5.22 5.01 -21.42
C ASP A 148 5.92 4.84 -20.06
N ILE A 149 5.20 4.34 -19.04
CA ILE A 149 5.76 4.01 -17.73
C ILE A 149 6.29 2.57 -17.75
N PRO A 150 7.58 2.32 -17.49
CA PRO A 150 8.11 0.97 -17.39
C PRO A 150 7.33 0.14 -16.38
N LYS A 151 6.91 -1.08 -16.77
CA LYS A 151 6.10 -1.96 -15.91
C LYS A 151 6.77 -2.27 -14.55
N THR A 152 8.09 -2.22 -14.48
CA THR A 152 8.86 -2.41 -13.24
C THR A 152 8.69 -1.26 -12.23
N GLN A 153 8.16 -0.12 -12.66
CA GLN A 153 7.84 1.01 -11.79
C GLN A 153 6.42 0.94 -11.19
N ILE A 154 5.57 0.04 -11.68
CA ILE A 154 4.19 -0.16 -11.20
C ILE A 154 4.12 -1.48 -10.43
N THR A 155 3.86 -1.38 -9.12
CA THR A 155 3.86 -2.54 -8.23
C THR A 155 2.54 -2.66 -7.46
N ALA A 156 2.24 -3.86 -6.96
CA ALA A 156 1.11 -4.12 -6.08
C ALA A 156 1.61 -4.55 -4.70
N MET A 157 0.94 -4.12 -3.64
CA MET A 157 1.43 -4.32 -2.28
C MET A 157 1.08 -5.71 -1.73
N THR A 158 2.10 -6.58 -1.56
CA THR A 158 2.03 -7.81 -0.76
C THR A 158 2.84 -7.72 0.55
N ARG A 159 3.47 -6.56 0.81
CA ARG A 159 4.31 -6.33 1.99
C ARG A 159 3.56 -6.54 3.32
N LEU A 160 2.26 -6.24 3.37
CA LEU A 160 1.46 -6.50 4.57
C LEU A 160 1.37 -7.99 4.87
N ASP A 161 1.22 -8.82 3.84
CA ASP A 161 1.17 -10.26 4.01
C ASP A 161 2.51 -10.82 4.44
N GLN A 162 3.61 -10.30 3.87
CA GLN A 162 4.97 -10.64 4.30
C GLN A 162 5.21 -10.24 5.77
N ASN A 163 4.83 -9.03 6.18
CA ASN A 163 4.95 -8.60 7.58
C ASN A 163 4.12 -9.48 8.53
N ARG A 164 2.91 -9.90 8.12
CA ARG A 164 2.08 -10.84 8.88
C ARG A 164 2.72 -12.23 8.98
N ALA A 165 3.29 -12.72 7.89
CA ALA A 165 4.00 -13.98 7.83
C ALA A 165 5.21 -13.97 8.79
N VAL A 166 6.04 -12.92 8.73
CA VAL A 166 7.16 -12.71 9.66
C VAL A 166 6.67 -12.69 11.11
N ALA A 167 5.68 -11.86 11.43
CA ALA A 167 5.19 -11.73 12.81
C ALA A 167 4.62 -13.03 13.38
N LEU A 168 3.88 -13.81 12.58
CA LEU A 168 3.32 -15.09 13.01
C LEU A 168 4.40 -16.17 13.18
N LEU A 169 5.43 -16.17 12.34
CA LEU A 169 6.58 -17.08 12.49
C LEU A 169 7.39 -16.74 13.74
N ALA A 170 7.67 -15.45 13.96
CA ALA A 170 8.35 -14.98 15.15
C ALA A 170 7.60 -15.39 16.43
N GLN A 171 6.28 -15.20 16.43
CA GLN A 171 5.42 -15.61 17.54
C GLN A 171 5.45 -17.13 17.77
N LYS A 172 5.44 -17.95 16.71
CA LYS A 172 5.50 -19.41 16.83
C LYS A 172 6.80 -19.88 17.48
N LEU A 173 7.91 -19.25 17.12
CA LEU A 173 9.25 -19.66 17.55
C LEU A 173 9.73 -18.96 18.82
N GLY A 174 9.02 -17.92 19.29
CA GLY A 174 9.40 -17.15 20.47
C GLY A 174 10.67 -16.32 20.25
N THR A 175 10.88 -15.82 19.03
CA THR A 175 12.07 -15.07 18.59
C THR A 175 11.69 -13.64 18.18
N GLY A 176 12.68 -12.76 17.98
CA GLY A 176 12.45 -11.42 17.42
C GLY A 176 12.07 -11.45 15.95
N VAL A 177 11.36 -10.41 15.47
CA VAL A 177 11.07 -10.28 14.03
C VAL A 177 12.32 -9.97 13.21
N GLU A 178 13.31 -9.36 13.84
CA GLU A 178 14.64 -9.07 13.33
C GLU A 178 15.50 -10.32 13.08
N ASP A 179 15.15 -11.45 13.71
CA ASP A 179 15.84 -12.71 13.51
C ASP A 179 15.40 -13.42 12.22
N ILE A 180 14.30 -12.98 11.59
CA ILE A 180 13.73 -13.59 10.39
C ILE A 180 14.25 -12.87 9.14
N ALA A 181 14.91 -13.61 8.26
CA ALA A 181 15.41 -13.12 6.98
C ALA A 181 14.84 -13.93 5.80
N ASP A 182 14.89 -13.33 4.61
CA ASP A 182 14.59 -13.97 3.31
C ASP A 182 13.20 -14.60 3.14
N LEU A 183 12.24 -14.25 4.01
CA LEU A 183 10.86 -14.69 3.87
C LEU A 183 10.19 -14.00 2.68
N VAL A 184 9.66 -14.79 1.75
CA VAL A 184 8.97 -14.32 0.54
C VAL A 184 7.49 -14.72 0.57
N VAL A 185 6.62 -13.85 0.05
CA VAL A 185 5.22 -14.18 -0.23
C VAL A 185 5.00 -14.19 -1.74
N TRP A 186 4.59 -15.33 -2.28
CA TRP A 186 4.33 -15.51 -3.71
C TRP A 186 2.85 -15.36 -4.06
N GLY A 187 2.61 -14.97 -5.31
CA GLY A 187 1.27 -14.98 -5.92
C GLY A 187 0.48 -13.69 -5.75
N ASN A 188 -0.81 -13.83 -5.53
CA ASN A 188 -1.79 -12.73 -5.53
C ASN A 188 -2.04 -12.22 -4.11
N HIS A 189 -2.20 -10.89 -3.90
CA HIS A 189 -2.66 -10.32 -2.63
C HIS A 189 -4.11 -10.74 -2.34
N SER A 190 -4.25 -11.94 -1.78
CA SER A 190 -5.51 -12.65 -1.55
C SER A 190 -5.26 -13.88 -0.67
N PRO A 191 -6.32 -14.57 -0.19
CA PRO A 191 -6.15 -15.81 0.56
C PRO A 191 -5.43 -16.95 -0.19
N SER A 192 -5.19 -16.83 -1.50
CA SER A 192 -4.43 -17.81 -2.28
C SER A 192 -2.92 -17.50 -2.37
N MET A 193 -2.43 -16.50 -1.63
CA MET A 193 -0.99 -16.23 -1.52
C MET A 193 -0.24 -17.38 -0.86
N PHE A 194 1.07 -17.46 -1.11
CA PHE A 194 1.93 -18.50 -0.55
C PHE A 194 3.10 -17.89 0.23
N PRO A 195 3.02 -17.85 1.58
CA PRO A 195 4.15 -17.44 2.42
C PRO A 195 5.17 -18.58 2.50
N ASP A 196 6.34 -18.39 1.89
CA ASP A 196 7.35 -19.41 1.67
C ASP A 196 8.38 -19.45 2.80
N LEU A 197 8.43 -20.58 3.53
CA LEU A 197 9.39 -20.81 4.60
C LEU A 197 10.64 -21.58 4.15
N PHE A 198 10.70 -22.06 2.91
CA PHE A 198 11.84 -22.85 2.43
C PHE A 198 13.04 -21.98 2.07
N ASN A 199 12.80 -20.71 1.73
CA ASN A 199 13.85 -19.72 1.50
C ASN A 199 14.14 -18.84 2.73
N ALA A 200 13.25 -18.85 3.72
CA ALA A 200 13.39 -18.03 4.91
C ALA A 200 14.41 -18.63 5.90
N THR A 201 15.06 -17.77 6.68
CA THR A 201 15.90 -18.18 7.80
C THR A 201 15.46 -17.51 9.10
N VAL A 202 15.76 -18.15 10.23
CA VAL A 202 15.55 -17.62 11.58
C VAL A 202 16.85 -17.78 12.36
N GLY A 203 17.50 -16.66 12.70
CA GLY A 203 18.82 -16.67 13.32
C GLY A 203 19.86 -17.43 12.49
N GLY A 204 19.74 -17.37 11.15
CA GLY A 204 20.62 -18.07 10.20
C GLY A 204 20.33 -19.55 9.97
N LYS A 205 19.30 -20.13 10.60
CA LYS A 205 18.85 -21.51 10.34
C LYS A 205 17.66 -21.54 9.39
N PRO A 206 17.53 -22.52 8.48
CA PRO A 206 16.37 -22.63 7.61
C PRO A 206 15.06 -22.68 8.42
N ALA A 207 14.11 -21.80 8.10
CA ALA A 207 12.86 -21.69 8.86
C ALA A 207 12.02 -22.98 8.78
N SER A 208 12.05 -23.66 7.63
CA SER A 208 11.39 -24.95 7.40
C SER A 208 11.85 -26.08 8.32
N GLU A 209 13.07 -26.01 8.86
CA GLU A 209 13.59 -27.01 9.82
C GLU A 209 13.18 -26.72 11.27
N LEU A 210 12.69 -25.51 11.55
CA LEU A 210 12.34 -25.05 12.89
C LEU A 210 10.85 -25.22 13.22
N VAL A 211 10.05 -25.57 12.23
CA VAL A 211 8.60 -25.75 12.37
C VAL A 211 8.17 -27.09 11.80
N ASP A 212 7.08 -27.62 12.36
CA ASP A 212 6.44 -28.82 11.83
C ASP A 212 5.68 -28.51 10.52
N MET A 213 5.76 -29.41 9.54
CA MET A 213 5.13 -29.21 8.23
C MET A 213 3.59 -29.20 8.31
N ASN A 214 3.00 -29.97 9.22
CA ASN A 214 1.55 -29.95 9.41
C ASN A 214 1.10 -28.61 10.01
N TRP A 215 1.88 -28.02 10.93
CA TRP A 215 1.65 -26.63 11.39
C TRP A 215 1.77 -25.62 10.24
N TYR A 216 2.79 -25.77 9.39
CA TYR A 216 2.99 -24.85 8.27
C TYR A 216 1.80 -24.86 7.29
N GLU A 217 1.38 -26.05 6.84
CA GLU A 217 0.31 -26.21 5.84
C GLU A 217 -1.08 -25.91 6.39
N ASN A 218 -1.40 -26.41 7.59
CA ASN A 218 -2.78 -26.41 8.08
C ASN A 218 -3.09 -25.26 9.05
N GLU A 219 -2.08 -24.58 9.59
CA GLU A 219 -2.26 -23.45 10.50
C GLU A 219 -1.66 -22.16 9.95
N TYR A 220 -0.37 -22.16 9.62
CA TYR A 220 0.35 -20.93 9.26
C TYR A 220 -0.14 -20.31 7.95
N ILE A 221 -0.13 -21.05 6.83
CA ILE A 221 -0.58 -20.53 5.53
C ILE A 221 -2.04 -20.02 5.61
N PRO A 222 -3.02 -20.79 6.12
CA PRO A 222 -4.40 -20.33 6.24
C PRO A 222 -4.54 -19.10 7.15
N ARG A 223 -3.80 -19.04 8.25
CA ARG A 223 -3.86 -17.93 9.21
C ARG A 223 -3.30 -16.64 8.62
N VAL A 224 -2.17 -16.70 7.90
CA VAL A 224 -1.66 -15.53 7.15
C VAL A 224 -2.71 -15.05 6.15
N GLY A 225 -3.32 -15.98 5.39
CA GLY A 225 -4.41 -15.73 4.44
C GLY A 225 -5.66 -15.07 5.05
N LYS A 226 -6.00 -15.43 6.29
CA LYS A 226 -7.21 -14.96 6.98
C LYS A 226 -6.95 -13.86 8.00
N ARG A 227 -5.70 -13.39 8.18
CA ARG A 227 -5.33 -12.42 9.20
C ARG A 227 -6.11 -11.09 9.11
N GLY A 228 -6.49 -10.68 7.90
CA GLY A 228 -7.35 -9.52 7.71
C GLY A 228 -8.75 -9.70 8.33
N ALA A 229 -9.35 -10.89 8.18
CA ALA A 229 -10.65 -11.23 8.77
C ALA A 229 -10.56 -11.32 10.30
N GLU A 230 -9.50 -11.92 10.85
CA GLU A 230 -9.25 -11.96 12.30
C GLU A 230 -9.21 -10.55 12.92
N ILE A 231 -8.58 -9.59 12.23
CA ILE A 231 -8.52 -8.21 12.71
C ILE A 231 -9.89 -7.54 12.66
N ILE A 232 -10.67 -7.78 11.59
CA ILE A 232 -12.03 -7.24 11.47
C ILE A 232 -12.93 -7.81 12.57
N GLU A 233 -12.85 -9.10 12.85
CA GLU A 233 -13.60 -9.75 13.93
C GLU A 233 -13.26 -9.14 15.30
N ALA A 234 -11.98 -8.91 15.57
CA ALA A 234 -11.53 -8.35 16.84
C ALA A 234 -11.81 -6.84 17.01
N ARG A 235 -11.68 -6.04 15.94
CA ARG A 235 -11.76 -4.56 16.02
C ARG A 235 -13.09 -3.97 15.52
N GLY A 236 -13.88 -4.75 14.77
CA GLY A 236 -15.03 -4.23 14.01
C GLY A 236 -14.65 -3.35 12.80
N ALA A 237 -13.37 -3.25 12.46
CA ALA A 237 -12.84 -2.39 11.39
C ALA A 237 -11.62 -3.02 10.70
N SER A 238 -11.32 -2.54 9.49
CA SER A 238 -10.17 -3.04 8.70
C SER A 238 -8.82 -2.69 9.36
N SER A 239 -7.77 -3.40 8.95
CA SER A 239 -6.41 -3.25 9.47
C SER A 239 -5.66 -2.05 8.87
N ALA A 240 -6.26 -0.85 8.94
CA ALA A 240 -5.77 0.34 8.24
C ALA A 240 -4.33 0.73 8.61
N ALA A 241 -4.00 0.78 9.91
CA ALA A 241 -2.67 1.18 10.38
C ALA A 241 -1.55 0.24 9.92
N SER A 242 -1.78 -1.08 9.95
CA SER A 242 -0.77 -2.03 9.47
C SER A 242 -0.66 -2.07 7.94
N ALA A 243 -1.76 -1.81 7.22
CA ALA A 243 -1.70 -1.60 5.78
C ALA A 243 -0.90 -0.35 5.40
N ALA A 244 -1.11 0.77 6.10
CA ALA A 244 -0.31 1.98 5.93
C ALA A 244 1.17 1.74 6.27
N ASN A 245 1.48 0.98 7.34
CA ASN A 245 2.85 0.58 7.65
C ASN A 245 3.51 -0.25 6.56
N ALA A 246 2.75 -1.06 5.83
CA ALA A 246 3.32 -1.87 4.75
C ALA A 246 3.60 -1.07 3.48
N ALA A 247 3.01 0.12 3.35
CA ALA A 247 3.19 1.03 2.22
C ALA A 247 4.32 2.06 2.42
N VAL A 248 4.90 2.12 3.63
CA VAL A 248 5.97 3.04 4.05
C VAL A 248 7.23 2.27 4.40
#